data_AF-A0A3S5AQY6-F1
#
_entry.id   AF-A0A3S5AQY6-F1
#
_cell.length_a   1.000
_cell.length_b   1.000
_cell.length_c   1.000
_cell.angle_alpha   90.00
_cell.angle_beta   90.00
_cell.angle_gamma   90.00
#
_symmetry.space_group_name_H-M   'P 1'
#
loop_
_entity.id
_entity.type
_entity.pdbx_description
1 polymer ?
#
loop_
_entity_poly.entity_id
_entity_poly.type
_entity_poly.pdbx_seq_one_letter_code
_entity_poly.pdbx_strand_id
1 'polypeptide(L)'
;MRSSHPGTISFHLTLLSDRGKFISLEHVNCRVRIGCHEHPPWPDGICTKCQPSPITLDRQTYRHIDYVQFENGQLMEDFLDYWRQTGRQRVGLMLGRYAHFDYAGAPPLAIKAIVAAIYEPAQVLIRCLRPCLMLNNL
;
A
#
# COMPACT_ATOMS: atom_id res chain seq x y z
N MET A 1 19.83 -24.03 -1.10
CA MET A 1 19.99 -22.96 -0.09
C MET A 1 18.79 -22.03 -0.19
N ARG A 2 17.78 -22.19 0.69
CA ARG A 2 16.68 -21.22 0.78
C ARG A 2 17.23 -20.00 1.51
N SER A 3 17.38 -18.88 0.80
CA SER A 3 17.72 -17.61 1.44
C SER A 3 16.53 -17.21 2.32
N SER A 4 16.66 -17.41 3.63
CA SER A 4 15.75 -16.89 4.64
C SER A 4 15.89 -15.37 4.69
N HIS A 5 15.31 -14.69 3.70
CA HIS A 5 15.03 -13.27 3.81
C HIS A 5 13.93 -13.13 4.87
N PRO A 6 14.16 -12.43 6.00
CA PRO A 6 13.10 -12.18 6.95
C PRO A 6 11.93 -11.53 6.21
N GLY A 7 10.71 -11.96 6.55
CA GLY A 7 9.49 -11.32 6.07
C GLY A 7 9.53 -9.82 6.41
N THR A 8 8.72 -9.04 5.69
CA THR A 8 8.51 -7.61 5.97
C THR A 8 8.18 -7.40 7.45
N ILE A 9 8.84 -6.44 8.11
CA ILE A 9 8.61 -6.11 9.52
C ILE A 9 7.65 -4.92 9.67
N SER A 10 7.09 -4.72 10.88
CA SER A 10 6.27 -3.55 11.19
C SER A 10 7.11 -2.28 11.08
N PHE A 11 6.53 -1.23 10.49
CA PHE A 11 7.13 0.10 10.38
C PHE A 11 7.64 0.64 11.72
N HIS A 12 6.86 0.49 12.80
CA HIS A 12 7.27 0.98 14.11
C HIS A 12 8.48 0.23 14.66
N LEU A 13 8.62 -1.06 14.33
CA LEU A 13 9.81 -1.84 14.66
C LEU A 13 11.02 -1.41 13.83
N THR A 14 10.82 -1.11 12.54
CA THR A 14 11.89 -0.59 11.67
C THR A 14 12.53 0.65 12.28
N LEU A 15 11.73 1.60 12.76
CA LEU A 15 12.23 2.85 13.34
C LEU A 15 13.12 2.67 14.58
N LEU A 16 12.94 1.57 15.31
CA LEU A 16 13.68 1.25 16.54
C LEU A 16 14.86 0.31 16.32
N SER A 17 15.06 -0.17 15.09
CA SER A 17 16.00 -1.26 14.82
C SER A 17 17.48 -0.87 14.89
N ASP A 18 17.82 0.44 14.98
CA ASP A 18 19.21 0.90 15.04
C ASP A 18 19.64 1.39 16.43
N ARG A 19 19.89 0.45 17.36
CA ARG A 19 20.70 0.63 18.59
C ARG A 19 20.50 1.96 19.35
N GLY A 20 19.25 2.43 19.48
CA GLY A 20 18.92 3.66 20.21
C GLY A 20 18.99 4.97 19.41
N LYS A 21 19.23 4.91 18.09
CA LYS A 21 19.06 6.02 17.14
C LYS A 21 17.83 5.73 16.28
N PHE A 22 16.96 6.72 16.14
CA PHE A 22 15.83 6.61 15.23
C PHE A 22 16.33 6.55 13.79
N ILE A 23 15.87 5.58 13.01
CA ILE A 23 16.12 5.56 11.56
C ILE A 23 15.42 6.77 10.94
N SER A 24 16.19 7.62 10.25
CA SER A 24 15.63 8.71 9.44
C SER A 24 14.94 8.10 8.22
N LEU A 25 13.64 8.34 8.07
CA LEU A 25 12.92 7.94 6.87
C LEU A 25 13.33 8.86 5.72
N GLU A 26 13.89 8.27 4.67
CA GLU A 26 14.17 9.00 3.45
C GLU A 26 12.87 9.20 2.66
N HIS A 27 12.52 10.46 2.39
CA HIS A 27 11.43 10.78 1.48
C HIS A 27 11.96 10.75 0.05
N VAL A 28 11.79 9.59 -0.62
CA VAL A 28 12.22 9.40 -2.01
C VAL A 28 11.44 10.37 -2.91
N ASN A 29 12.16 11.28 -3.58
CA ASN A 29 11.60 12.23 -4.52
C ASN A 29 12.23 12.05 -5.90
N CYS A 30 11.45 11.48 -6.82
CA CYS A 30 11.87 11.17 -8.18
C CYS A 30 11.53 12.28 -9.18
N ARG A 31 11.09 13.44 -8.71
CA ARG A 31 10.71 14.57 -9.58
C ARG A 31 11.94 15.40 -9.94
N VAL A 32 11.93 15.99 -11.13
CA VAL A 32 12.88 17.04 -11.50
C VAL A 32 12.76 18.19 -10.50
N ARG A 33 13.89 18.68 -9.99
CA ARG A 33 13.90 19.84 -9.09
C ARG A 33 13.58 21.09 -9.90
N ILE A 34 12.51 21.78 -9.52
CA ILE A 34 12.08 23.05 -10.13
C ILE A 34 12.95 24.19 -9.56
N GLY A 35 13.24 25.21 -10.37
CA GLY A 35 13.97 26.40 -9.94
C GLY A 35 15.49 26.35 -10.15
N CYS A 36 15.97 25.55 -11.11
CA CYS A 36 17.37 25.65 -11.53
C CYS A 36 17.58 26.93 -12.36
N HIS A 37 18.59 27.72 -12.01
CA HIS A 37 18.90 29.00 -12.67
C HIS A 37 19.98 28.89 -13.76
N GLU A 38 20.54 27.69 -13.99
CA GLU A 38 21.67 27.47 -14.92
C GLU A 38 21.24 27.11 -16.34
N HIS A 39 19.95 26.91 -16.58
CA HIS A 39 19.38 26.55 -17.88
C HIS A 39 17.91 27.01 -17.96
N PRO A 40 17.30 27.06 -19.15
CA PRO A 40 15.87 27.27 -19.28
C PRO A 40 15.08 26.27 -18.41
N PRO A 41 13.97 26.68 -17.76
CA PRO A 41 13.20 25.77 -16.92
C PRO A 41 12.76 24.50 -17.65
N TRP A 42 12.58 23.40 -16.92
CA TRP A 42 11.96 22.19 -17.45
C TRP A 42 10.58 22.54 -18.07
N PRO A 43 10.24 22.07 -19.30
CA PRO A 43 10.89 21.00 -20.06
C PRO A 43 12.01 21.43 -21.04
N ASP A 44 12.30 22.73 -21.16
CA ASP A 44 13.20 23.27 -22.19
C ASP A 44 14.69 23.18 -21.83
N GLY A 45 15.02 22.82 -20.60
CA GLY A 45 16.39 22.57 -20.15
C GLY A 45 16.48 21.68 -18.91
N ILE A 46 17.59 20.95 -18.79
CA ILE A 46 17.90 20.09 -17.64
C ILE A 46 19.42 20.02 -17.41
N CYS A 47 19.85 19.88 -16.16
CA CYS A 47 21.24 19.62 -15.78
C CYS A 47 21.33 18.53 -14.71
N THR A 48 22.54 18.07 -14.41
CA THR A 48 22.78 17.02 -13.40
C THR A 48 22.39 17.43 -11.98
N LYS A 49 22.26 18.73 -11.68
CA LYS A 49 21.84 19.24 -10.36
C LYS A 49 20.33 19.18 -10.14
N CYS A 50 19.54 19.28 -11.21
CA CYS A 50 18.09 19.28 -11.14
C CYS A 50 17.45 17.97 -11.62
N GLN A 51 18.19 17.18 -12.41
CA GLN A 51 17.81 15.83 -12.78
C GLN A 51 17.75 14.93 -11.54
N PRO A 52 16.68 14.13 -11.36
CA PRO A 52 16.64 13.16 -10.28
C PRO A 52 17.69 12.07 -10.52
N SER A 53 18.36 11.61 -9.46
CA SER A 53 19.30 10.50 -9.54
C SER A 53 18.61 9.22 -10.04
N PRO A 54 19.32 8.34 -10.77
CA PRO A 54 18.79 7.02 -11.10
C PRO A 54 18.34 6.27 -9.85
N ILE A 55 17.21 5.56 -9.95
CA ILE A 55 16.61 4.84 -8.83
C ILE A 55 16.77 3.35 -9.07
N THR A 56 17.23 2.65 -8.03
CA THR A 56 17.20 1.19 -7.97
C THR A 56 16.06 0.77 -7.05
N LEU A 57 15.13 -0.03 -7.57
CA LEU A 57 14.04 -0.58 -6.77
C LEU A 57 14.50 -1.87 -6.09
N ASP A 58 14.38 -1.92 -4.78
CA ASP A 58 14.58 -3.13 -3.97
C ASP A 58 13.29 -3.49 -3.24
N ARG A 59 13.20 -4.73 -2.75
CA ARG A 59 12.06 -5.21 -1.98
C ARG A 59 11.92 -4.38 -0.71
N GLN A 60 10.78 -3.70 -0.55
CA GLN A 60 10.48 -2.95 0.67
C GLN A 60 10.54 -3.89 1.88
N THR A 61 11.37 -3.54 2.87
CA THR A 61 11.67 -4.37 4.04
C THR A 61 10.68 -4.17 5.19
N TYR A 62 9.83 -3.15 5.11
CA TYR A 62 8.79 -2.86 6.09
C TYR A 62 7.40 -2.72 5.45
N ARG A 63 6.36 -2.72 6.28
CA ARG A 63 4.99 -2.33 5.92
C ARG A 63 4.41 -1.42 7.01
N HIS A 64 3.52 -0.51 6.62
CA HIS A 64 2.90 0.42 7.56
C HIS A 64 1.82 -0.24 8.43
N ILE A 65 1.08 -1.19 7.86
CA ILE A 65 -0.02 -1.89 8.52
C ILE A 65 0.22 -3.39 8.38
N ASP A 66 0.13 -4.12 9.48
CA ASP A 66 0.42 -5.56 9.56
C ASP A 66 -0.83 -6.42 9.39
N TYR A 67 -2.01 -5.86 9.69
CA TYR A 67 -3.26 -6.60 9.65
C TYR A 67 -4.46 -5.72 9.31
N VAL A 68 -5.45 -6.29 8.64
CA VAL A 68 -6.75 -5.65 8.37
C VAL A 68 -7.83 -6.48 9.03
N GLN A 69 -8.59 -5.85 9.92
CA GLN A 69 -9.70 -6.45 10.65
C GLN A 69 -11.00 -5.77 10.24
N PHE A 70 -12.04 -6.53 9.93
CA PHE A 70 -13.39 -6.00 9.78
C PHE A 70 -14.12 -6.05 11.12
N GLU A 71 -14.84 -4.98 11.49
CA GLU A 71 -15.66 -4.99 12.73
C GLU A 71 -16.83 -5.96 12.63
N ASN A 72 -17.39 -6.10 11.43
CA ASN A 72 -18.47 -7.02 11.12
C ASN A 72 -18.21 -7.68 9.76
N GLY A 73 -18.31 -9.01 9.69
CA GLY A 73 -18.19 -9.77 8.44
C GLY A 73 -19.24 -9.37 7.39
N GLN A 74 -20.41 -8.90 7.82
CA GLN A 74 -21.48 -8.43 6.93
C GLN A 74 -21.03 -7.29 6.01
N LEU A 75 -20.09 -6.44 6.45
CA LEU A 75 -19.52 -5.37 5.61
C LEU A 75 -18.88 -5.93 4.34
N MET A 76 -18.20 -7.08 4.45
CA MET A 76 -17.59 -7.75 3.30
C MET A 76 -18.66 -8.41 2.44
N GLU A 77 -19.64 -9.08 3.06
CA GLU A 77 -20.72 -9.75 2.33
C GLU A 77 -21.54 -8.78 1.48
N ASP A 78 -21.98 -7.66 2.06
CA ASP A 78 -22.74 -6.61 1.36
C ASP A 78 -21.93 -6.03 0.17
N PHE A 79 -20.62 -5.86 0.35
CA PHE A 79 -19.74 -5.37 -0.71
C PHE A 79 -19.52 -6.41 -1.84
N LEU A 80 -19.41 -7.69 -1.49
CA LEU A 80 -19.22 -8.78 -2.45
C LEU A 80 -20.49 -9.10 -3.25
N ASP A 81 -21.66 -8.83 -2.70
CA ASP A 81 -22.95 -9.10 -3.35
C ASP A 81 -23.08 -8.41 -4.71
N TYR A 82 -22.49 -7.22 -4.88
CA TYR A 82 -22.44 -6.56 -6.18
C TYR A 82 -21.77 -7.44 -7.25
N TRP A 83 -20.61 -8.01 -6.92
CA TRP A 83 -19.89 -8.89 -7.85
C TRP A 83 -20.67 -10.19 -8.09
N ARG A 84 -21.26 -10.79 -7.05
CA ARG A 84 -22.07 -12.01 -7.16
C ARG A 84 -23.26 -11.83 -8.10
N GLN A 85 -23.93 -10.68 -8.03
CA GLN A 85 -25.12 -10.39 -8.83
C GLN A 85 -24.77 -9.96 -10.27
N THR A 86 -23.68 -9.22 -10.45
CA THR A 86 -23.40 -8.56 -11.75
C THR A 86 -22.24 -9.19 -12.52
N GLY A 87 -21.38 -9.95 -11.87
CA GLY A 87 -20.10 -10.42 -12.39
C GLY A 87 -19.10 -9.29 -12.67
N ARG A 88 -19.36 -8.07 -12.17
CA ARG A 88 -18.54 -6.89 -12.42
C ARG A 88 -17.69 -6.53 -11.20
N GLN A 89 -16.52 -5.95 -11.47
CA GLN A 89 -15.62 -5.49 -10.42
C GLN A 89 -16.21 -4.31 -9.67
N ARG A 90 -15.83 -4.17 -8.40
CA ARG A 90 -16.31 -3.11 -7.51
C ARG A 90 -15.16 -2.55 -6.69
N VAL A 91 -15.13 -1.23 -6.53
CA VAL A 91 -14.16 -0.53 -5.68
C VAL A 91 -14.90 0.12 -4.51
N GLY A 92 -14.30 0.03 -3.32
CA GLY A 92 -14.77 0.67 -2.11
C GLY A 92 -13.61 1.28 -1.31
N LEU A 93 -13.91 2.33 -0.56
CA LEU A 93 -13.03 2.99 0.40
C LEU A 93 -13.31 2.44 1.79
N MET A 94 -12.33 1.78 2.39
CA MET A 94 -12.44 1.27 3.75
C MET A 94 -12.28 2.41 4.75
N LEU A 95 -13.33 2.67 5.53
CA LEU A 95 -13.36 3.69 6.56
C LEU A 95 -13.24 3.02 7.93
N GLY A 96 -12.44 3.61 8.81
CA GLY A 96 -12.14 3.00 10.10
C GLY A 96 -11.03 3.70 10.85
N ARG A 97 -10.33 2.94 11.69
CA ARG A 97 -9.25 3.45 12.55
C ARG A 97 -8.05 2.50 12.59
N TYR A 98 -6.90 3.02 12.99
CA TYR A 98 -5.74 2.20 13.32
C TYR A 98 -5.72 1.85 14.81
N ALA A 99 -5.19 0.67 15.14
CA ALA A 99 -5.02 0.20 16.50
C ALA A 99 -3.81 -0.74 16.61
N HIS A 100 -3.34 -1.01 17.83
CA HIS A 100 -2.30 -2.02 18.06
C HIS A 100 -2.82 -3.42 17.70
N PHE A 101 -1.94 -4.26 17.16
CA PHE A 101 -2.21 -5.65 16.83
C PHE A 101 -1.49 -6.59 17.79
N ASP A 102 -2.06 -6.76 18.98
CA ASP A 102 -1.44 -7.49 20.09
C ASP A 102 -1.78 -9.00 20.09
N TYR A 103 -1.96 -9.60 18.91
CA TYR A 103 -2.27 -11.04 18.79
C TYR A 103 -1.02 -11.90 19.04
N ALA A 104 -1.19 -13.07 19.65
CA ALA A 104 -0.10 -14.00 19.89
C ALA A 104 0.53 -14.44 18.56
N GLY A 105 1.80 -14.07 18.33
CA GLY A 105 2.52 -14.31 17.07
C GLY A 105 2.47 -13.14 16.07
N ALA A 106 1.85 -12.01 16.42
CA ALA A 106 1.99 -10.78 15.66
C ALA A 106 3.44 -10.24 15.74
N PRO A 107 3.92 -9.53 14.71
CA PRO A 107 5.18 -8.81 14.80
C PRO A 107 5.21 -7.83 15.99
N PRO A 108 6.37 -7.58 16.62
CA PRO A 108 6.48 -6.54 17.63
C PRO A 108 6.04 -5.17 17.09
N LEU A 109 5.30 -4.42 17.91
CA LEU A 109 4.75 -3.10 17.54
C LEU A 109 3.90 -3.13 16.27
N ALA A 110 3.20 -4.24 16.04
CA ALA A 110 2.32 -4.36 14.89
C ALA A 110 1.12 -3.43 15.00
N ILE A 111 0.70 -2.88 13.87
CA ILE A 111 -0.49 -2.03 13.74
C ILE A 111 -1.51 -2.73 12.86
N LYS A 112 -2.78 -2.68 13.24
CA LYS A 112 -3.91 -3.10 12.41
C LYS A 112 -4.78 -1.93 11.98
N ALA A 113 -5.38 -2.05 10.80
CA ALA A 113 -6.52 -1.24 10.39
C ALA A 113 -7.82 -1.98 10.78
N ILE A 114 -8.67 -1.34 11.57
CA ILE A 114 -10.02 -1.80 11.89
C ILE A 114 -10.99 -1.08 10.97
N VAL A 115 -11.64 -1.83 10.08
CA VAL A 115 -12.60 -1.36 9.09
C VAL A 115 -14.00 -1.39 9.69
N ALA A 116 -14.62 -0.21 9.80
CA ALA A 116 -15.96 0.00 10.34
C ALA A 116 -17.03 0.13 9.23
N ALA A 117 -16.63 0.59 8.03
CA ALA A 117 -17.51 0.72 6.89
C ALA A 117 -16.74 0.63 5.57
N ILE A 118 -17.44 0.31 4.49
CA ILE A 118 -16.94 0.40 3.11
C ILE A 118 -17.82 1.41 2.38
N TYR A 119 -17.23 2.54 1.98
CA TYR A 119 -17.94 3.54 1.16
C TYR A 119 -17.66 3.29 -0.32
N GLU A 120 -18.71 3.15 -1.13
CA GLU A 120 -18.61 2.89 -2.56
C GLU A 120 -18.78 4.18 -3.37
N PRO A 121 -17.69 4.80 -3.86
CA PRO A 121 -17.83 6.00 -4.67
C PRO A 121 -18.53 5.71 -6.00
N ALA A 122 -19.10 6.75 -6.61
CA ALA A 122 -19.66 6.67 -7.96
C ALA A 122 -18.59 6.14 -8.93
N GLN A 123 -18.89 5.04 -9.60
CA GLN A 123 -17.93 4.32 -10.44
C GLN A 123 -18.58 3.88 -11.76
N VAL A 124 -17.82 4.02 -12.85
CA VAL A 124 -18.25 3.64 -14.20
C VAL A 124 -17.85 2.18 -14.46
N LEU A 125 -18.75 1.46 -15.11
CA LEU A 125 -18.67 0.02 -15.32
C LEU A 125 -17.63 -0.31 -16.39
N ILE A 126 -16.45 -0.80 -15.98
CA ILE A 126 -15.51 -1.42 -16.91
C ILE A 126 -15.74 -2.93 -16.84
N ARG A 127 -16.15 -3.52 -17.96
CA ARG A 127 -16.25 -4.97 -18.12
C ARG A 127 -14.88 -5.56 -17.75
N CYS A 128 -14.86 -6.55 -16.86
CA CYS A 128 -13.62 -7.21 -16.45
C CYS A 128 -12.85 -7.63 -17.72
N LEU A 129 -11.72 -6.97 -18.02
CA LEU A 129 -10.96 -7.18 -19.28
C LEU A 129 -10.28 -8.54 -19.34
N ARG A 130 -10.45 -9.36 -18.29
CA ARG A 130 -10.18 -10.80 -18.32
C ARG A 130 -11.46 -11.51 -17.93
N PRO A 131 -11.90 -12.55 -18.68
CA PRO A 131 -12.84 -13.51 -18.13
C PRO A 131 -12.15 -14.13 -16.92
N CYS A 132 -12.54 -13.71 -15.71
CA CYS A 132 -12.36 -14.58 -14.56
C CYS A 132 -13.06 -15.88 -14.97
N LEU A 133 -12.26 -16.94 -15.10
CA LEU A 133 -12.74 -18.31 -15.21
C LEU A 133 -13.90 -18.44 -14.22
N MET A 134 -15.11 -18.52 -14.76
CA MET A 134 -16.21 -19.17 -14.08
C MET A 134 -15.69 -20.59 -13.83
N LEU A 135 -15.10 -20.82 -12.67
CA LEU A 135 -14.95 -22.15 -12.10
C LEU A 135 -16.36 -22.60 -11.69
N ASN A 136 -17.19 -22.82 -12.71
CA ASN A 136 -18.25 -23.78 -12.67
C ASN A 136 -17.62 -25.07 -13.18
N ASN A 137 -17.10 -25.89 -12.25
CA ASN A 137 -17.12 -27.34 -12.35
C ASN A 137 -16.68 -27.96 -11.02
N LEU A 138 -17.67 -28.58 -10.37
CA LEU A 138 -17.64 -29.50 -9.21
C LEU A 138 -17.54 -28.85 -7.82
#